data_AF-T1CBH2-F1
#
_entry.id   AF-T1CBH2-F1
#
_cell.length_a   1.000
_cell.length_b   1.000
_cell.length_c   1.000
_cell.angle_alpha   90.00
_cell.angle_beta   90.00
_cell.angle_gamma   90.00
#
_symmetry.space_group_name_H-M   'P 1'
#
loop_
_entity.id
_entity.type
_entity.pdbx_description
1 polymer ?
#
loop_
_entity_poly.entity_id
_entity_poly.type
_entity_poly.pdbx_seq_one_letter_code
_entity_poly.pdbx_strand_id
1 'polypeptide(L)'
;ALPRALAPTAAVPAPPAQTLTLHEALRRWESALPAELPAKTRSLMRAAVRSMVDALGDTRELPSVTRADVAQWLEGLKRAGLSTPTLANKQSYATRFFAWAQGAGLYAAGDNPASGQIQYGAREKRHRRALGWRALTGDEVRALYAPDSLALVPSLAVRWGVL
;
A
#
# COMPACT_ATOMS: atom_id res chain seq x y z
N ALA A 1 -46.70 5.54 27.79
CA ALA A 1 -45.69 4.62 27.25
C ALA A 1 -45.39 5.02 25.81
N LEU A 2 -44.16 5.44 25.51
CA LEU A 2 -43.75 5.81 24.14
C LEU A 2 -43.42 4.54 23.35
N PRO A 3 -43.79 4.45 22.05
CA PRO A 3 -43.52 3.26 21.25
C PRO A 3 -42.02 3.13 20.96
N ARG A 4 -41.50 1.92 21.19
CA ARG A 4 -40.12 1.51 20.93
C ARG A 4 -39.89 1.48 19.42
N ALA A 5 -39.05 2.39 18.91
CA ALA A 5 -38.63 2.38 17.52
C ALA A 5 -37.91 1.06 17.20
N LEU A 6 -38.37 0.35 16.17
CA LEU A 6 -37.71 -0.82 15.62
C LEU A 6 -36.37 -0.37 15.01
N ALA A 7 -35.27 -0.96 15.49
CA ALA A 7 -33.95 -0.75 14.91
C ALA A 7 -33.94 -1.22 13.44
N PRO A 8 -33.27 -0.53 12.51
CA PRO A 8 -33.13 -1.00 11.14
C PRO A 8 -32.34 -2.31 11.13
N THR A 9 -32.97 -3.39 10.64
CA THR A 9 -32.29 -4.63 10.27
C THR A 9 -31.19 -4.27 9.27
N ALA A 10 -29.93 -4.43 9.67
CA ALA A 10 -28.81 -4.33 8.76
C ALA A 10 -29.01 -5.36 7.64
N ALA A 11 -29.21 -4.89 6.41
CA ALA A 11 -29.32 -5.75 5.25
C ALA A 11 -28.00 -6.52 5.11
N VAL A 12 -28.05 -7.84 5.27
CA VAL A 12 -26.93 -8.72 4.95
C VAL A 12 -26.68 -8.57 3.45
N PRO A 13 -25.50 -8.09 3.02
CA PRO A 13 -25.21 -8.00 1.60
C PRO A 13 -25.30 -9.38 0.96
N ALA A 14 -25.99 -9.47 -0.18
CA ALA A 14 -26.13 -10.71 -0.92
C ALA A 14 -24.74 -11.31 -1.23
N PRO A 15 -24.56 -12.63 -1.09
CA PRO A 15 -23.28 -13.27 -1.39
C PRO A 15 -22.92 -13.05 -2.88
N PRO A 16 -21.64 -12.78 -3.20
CA PRO A 16 -21.21 -12.57 -4.58
C PRO A 16 -21.44 -13.83 -5.42
N ALA A 17 -21.96 -13.65 -6.63
CA ALA A 17 -22.39 -14.73 -7.52
C ALA A 17 -21.24 -15.55 -8.15
N GLN A 18 -19.99 -15.07 -8.04
CA GLN A 18 -18.79 -15.76 -8.53
C GLN A 18 -17.71 -15.68 -7.45
N THR A 19 -17.34 -16.83 -6.91
CA THR A 19 -16.24 -16.94 -5.96
C THR A 19 -14.94 -17.10 -6.72
N LEU A 20 -14.03 -16.12 -6.59
CA LEU A 20 -12.68 -16.18 -7.14
C LEU A 20 -11.68 -16.34 -6.00
N THR A 21 -10.59 -17.04 -6.28
CA THR A 21 -9.41 -17.03 -5.42
C THR A 21 -8.72 -15.66 -5.46
N LEU A 22 -7.95 -15.32 -4.43
CA LEU A 22 -7.15 -14.10 -4.39
C LEU A 22 -6.13 -14.05 -5.52
N HIS A 23 -5.55 -15.19 -5.91
CA HIS A 23 -4.66 -15.29 -7.06
C HIS A 23 -5.35 -14.88 -8.37
N GLU A 24 -6.55 -15.42 -8.64
CA GLU A 24 -7.31 -15.08 -9.85
C GLU A 24 -7.76 -13.62 -9.85
N ALA A 25 -8.21 -13.13 -8.69
CA ALA A 25 -8.60 -11.74 -8.52
C ALA A 25 -7.41 -10.79 -8.78
N LEU A 26 -6.21 -11.11 -8.28
CA LEU A 26 -4.99 -10.36 -8.56
C LEU A 26 -4.73 -10.31 -10.07
N ARG A 27 -4.71 -11.45 -10.76
CA ARG A 27 -4.48 -11.49 -12.22
C ARG A 27 -5.48 -10.65 -13.01
N ARG A 28 -6.76 -10.72 -12.66
CA ARG A 28 -7.80 -9.91 -13.32
C ARG A 28 -7.62 -8.43 -13.05
N TRP A 29 -7.29 -8.06 -11.81
CA TRP A 29 -7.02 -6.68 -11.44
C TRP A 29 -5.79 -6.11 -12.16
N GLU A 30 -4.71 -6.88 -12.28
CA GLU A 30 -3.50 -6.47 -13.02
C GLU A 30 -3.81 -6.12 -14.48
N SER A 31 -4.65 -6.92 -15.13
CA SER A 31 -5.13 -6.66 -16.50
C SER A 31 -6.10 -5.48 -16.59
N ALA A 32 -6.80 -5.16 -15.51
CA ALA A 32 -7.76 -4.04 -15.44
C ALA A 32 -7.11 -2.69 -15.07
N LEU A 33 -5.80 -2.66 -14.80
CA LEU A 33 -5.11 -1.41 -14.48
C LEU A 33 -5.09 -0.47 -15.71
N PRO A 34 -5.50 0.80 -15.56
CA PRO A 34 -5.53 1.76 -16.67
C PRO A 34 -4.16 1.89 -17.35
N ALA A 35 -4.15 1.88 -18.67
CA ALA A 35 -2.92 1.93 -19.48
C ALA A 35 -2.22 3.29 -19.39
N GLU A 36 -2.98 4.34 -19.09
CA GLU A 36 -2.51 5.73 -18.97
C GLU A 36 -1.67 5.95 -17.70
N LEU A 37 -1.74 5.03 -16.73
CA LEU A 37 -0.92 5.12 -15.53
C LEU A 37 0.56 4.87 -15.87
N PRO A 38 1.49 5.69 -15.33
CA PRO A 38 2.92 5.46 -15.48
C PRO A 38 3.31 4.04 -15.08
N ALA A 39 4.26 3.43 -15.80
CA ALA A 39 4.71 2.06 -15.55
C ALA A 39 5.15 1.85 -14.08
N LYS A 40 5.83 2.83 -13.49
CA LYS A 40 6.22 2.83 -12.08
C LYS A 40 5.00 2.74 -11.15
N THR A 41 3.96 3.55 -11.41
CA THR A 41 2.72 3.55 -10.63
C THR A 41 2.02 2.20 -10.72
N ARG A 42 1.89 1.64 -11.92
CA ARG A 42 1.33 0.29 -12.11
C ARG A 42 2.16 -0.77 -11.38
N SER A 43 3.48 -0.68 -11.41
CA SER A 43 4.37 -1.59 -10.67
C SER A 43 4.16 -1.53 -9.15
N LEU A 44 4.03 -0.33 -8.58
CA LEU A 44 3.79 -0.15 -7.15
C LEU A 44 2.43 -0.69 -6.71
N MET A 45 1.39 -0.47 -7.53
CA MET A 45 0.06 -1.02 -7.32
C MET A 45 0.09 -2.55 -7.29
N ARG A 46 0.68 -3.18 -8.32
CA ARG A 46 0.85 -4.64 -8.41
C ARG A 46 1.60 -5.20 -7.22
N ALA A 47 2.76 -4.62 -6.87
CA ALA A 47 3.58 -5.08 -5.76
C ALA A 47 2.84 -4.98 -4.41
N ALA A 48 2.01 -3.96 -4.20
CA ALA A 48 1.25 -3.82 -2.97
C ALA A 48 0.19 -4.91 -2.83
N VAL A 49 -0.65 -5.12 -3.85
CA VAL A 49 -1.72 -6.12 -3.80
C VAL A 49 -1.15 -7.53 -3.80
N ARG A 50 -0.10 -7.79 -4.57
CA ARG A 50 0.62 -9.07 -4.52
C ARG A 50 1.12 -9.37 -3.10
N SER A 51 1.79 -8.41 -2.45
CA SER A 51 2.24 -8.60 -1.06
C SER A 51 1.09 -8.83 -0.05
N MET A 52 -0.13 -8.37 -0.37
CA MET A 52 -1.31 -8.68 0.43
C MET A 52 -1.79 -10.10 0.16
N VAL A 53 -1.89 -10.50 -1.12
CA VAL A 53 -2.28 -11.86 -1.52
C VAL A 53 -1.31 -12.90 -0.94
N ASP A 54 -0.01 -12.67 -1.06
CA ASP A 54 1.03 -13.57 -0.51
C ASP A 54 0.89 -13.74 1.01
N ALA A 55 0.49 -12.68 1.72
CA ALA A 55 0.32 -12.70 3.18
C ALA A 55 -0.99 -13.38 3.62
N LEU A 56 -2.04 -13.31 2.80
CA LEU A 56 -3.36 -13.87 3.09
C LEU A 56 -3.57 -15.29 2.54
N GLY A 57 -2.74 -15.70 1.58
CA GLY A 57 -2.78 -16.99 0.90
C GLY A 57 -3.48 -16.93 -0.47
N ASP A 58 -2.78 -17.36 -1.50
CA ASP A 58 -3.20 -17.32 -2.91
C ASP A 58 -4.55 -18.01 -3.20
N THR A 59 -4.80 -19.13 -2.53
CA THR A 59 -6.00 -19.97 -2.74
C THR A 59 -7.21 -19.49 -1.93
N ARG A 60 -7.04 -18.51 -1.05
CA ARG A 60 -8.13 -17.96 -0.24
C ARG A 60 -9.15 -17.28 -1.14
N GLU A 61 -10.42 -17.45 -0.83
CA GLU A 61 -11.50 -16.82 -1.59
C GLU A 61 -11.56 -15.31 -1.31
N LEU A 62 -11.63 -14.49 -2.36
CA LEU A 62 -11.71 -13.04 -2.24
C LEU A 62 -12.86 -12.56 -1.32
N PRO A 63 -14.09 -13.10 -1.41
CA PRO A 63 -15.19 -12.69 -0.52
C PRO A 63 -14.95 -12.98 0.96
N SER A 64 -14.07 -13.94 1.29
CA SER A 64 -13.74 -14.32 2.67
C SER A 64 -12.77 -13.35 3.35
N VAL A 65 -12.17 -12.42 2.60
CA VAL A 65 -11.21 -11.47 3.15
C VAL A 65 -11.95 -10.40 3.93
N THR A 66 -11.60 -10.25 5.20
CA THR A 66 -12.20 -9.31 6.13
C THR A 66 -11.31 -8.10 6.37
N ARG A 67 -11.88 -7.10 7.06
CA ARG A 67 -11.15 -5.92 7.55
C ARG A 67 -10.01 -6.30 8.50
N ALA A 68 -10.16 -7.36 9.29
CA ALA A 68 -9.14 -7.84 10.22
C ALA A 68 -7.95 -8.48 9.49
N ASP A 69 -8.20 -9.21 8.40
CA ASP A 69 -7.15 -9.79 7.56
C ASP A 69 -6.25 -8.71 6.95
N VAL A 70 -6.86 -7.63 6.44
CA VAL A 70 -6.11 -6.49 5.89
C VAL A 70 -5.29 -5.79 6.98
N ALA A 71 -5.84 -5.66 8.20
CA ALA A 71 -5.12 -5.11 9.33
C ALA A 71 -3.89 -5.97 9.70
N GLN A 72 -4.05 -7.30 9.76
CA GLN A 72 -2.96 -8.24 10.05
C GLN A 72 -1.82 -8.12 9.02
N TRP A 73 -2.14 -8.00 7.73
CA TRP A 73 -1.15 -7.75 6.69
C TRP A 73 -0.40 -6.44 6.92
N LEU A 74 -1.11 -5.34 7.18
CA LEU A 74 -0.50 -4.03 7.44
C LEU A 74 0.36 -4.01 8.72
N GLU A 75 -0.07 -4.70 9.76
CA GLU A 75 0.71 -4.90 10.98
C GLU A 75 1.99 -5.71 10.73
N GLY A 76 1.91 -6.74 9.87
CA GLY A 76 3.07 -7.49 9.39
C GLY A 76 4.09 -6.58 8.71
N LEU A 77 3.62 -5.72 7.81
CA LEU A 77 4.48 -4.75 7.14
C LEU A 77 5.07 -3.72 8.12
N LYS A 78 4.30 -3.27 9.10
CA LYS A 78 4.79 -2.38 10.16
C LYS A 78 5.87 -3.04 11.01
N ARG A 79 5.68 -4.31 11.39
CA ARG A 79 6.68 -5.12 12.11
C ARG A 79 7.95 -5.33 11.29
N ALA A 80 7.83 -5.42 9.97
CA ALA A 80 8.96 -5.46 9.04
C ALA A 80 9.67 -4.10 8.86
N GLY A 81 9.28 -3.06 9.62
CA GLY A 81 9.96 -1.76 9.63
C GLY A 81 9.56 -0.81 8.50
N LEU A 82 8.47 -1.07 7.78
CA LEU A 82 7.99 -0.14 6.76
C LEU A 82 7.49 1.15 7.41
N SER A 83 7.89 2.29 6.83
CA SER A 83 7.49 3.61 7.30
C SER A 83 5.99 3.87 7.10
N THR A 84 5.38 4.68 7.98
CA THR A 84 3.97 5.10 7.90
C THR A 84 3.53 5.57 6.51
N PRO A 85 4.26 6.44 5.78
CA PRO A 85 3.86 6.85 4.43
C PRO A 85 3.86 5.68 3.42
N THR A 86 4.75 4.70 3.59
CA THR A 86 4.80 3.52 2.73
C THR A 86 3.60 2.61 3.01
N LEU A 87 3.25 2.43 4.29
CA LEU A 87 2.05 1.69 4.70
C LEU A 87 0.77 2.37 4.18
N ALA A 88 0.67 3.69 4.28
CA ALA A 88 -0.48 4.45 3.75
C ALA A 88 -0.62 4.30 2.24
N ASN A 89 0.50 4.30 1.49
CA ASN A 89 0.48 4.04 0.05
C ASN A 89 0.00 2.62 -0.28
N LYS A 90 0.54 1.60 0.41
CA LYS A 90 0.12 0.20 0.21
C LYS A 90 -1.35 0.00 0.55
N GLN A 91 -1.82 0.59 1.65
CA GLN A 91 -3.23 0.60 2.03
C GLN A 91 -4.10 1.24 0.95
N SER A 92 -3.71 2.40 0.40
CA SER A 92 -4.45 3.05 -0.68
C SER A 92 -4.57 2.18 -1.93
N TYR A 93 -3.54 1.43 -2.30
CA TYR A 93 -3.60 0.49 -3.43
C TYR A 93 -4.50 -0.72 -3.13
N ALA A 94 -4.46 -1.26 -1.91
CA ALA A 94 -5.41 -2.29 -1.48
C ALA A 94 -6.86 -1.77 -1.50
N THR A 95 -7.10 -0.53 -1.07
CA THR A 95 -8.42 0.12 -1.18
C THR A 95 -8.90 0.16 -2.63
N ARG A 96 -8.03 0.52 -3.59
CA ARG A 96 -8.37 0.53 -5.02
C ARG A 96 -8.66 -0.87 -5.58
N PHE A 97 -7.96 -1.90 -5.10
CA PHE A 97 -8.23 -3.29 -5.46
C PHE A 97 -9.63 -3.74 -4.99
N PHE A 98 -9.98 -3.51 -3.72
CA PHE A 98 -11.31 -3.87 -3.22
C PHE A 98 -12.42 -3.02 -3.85
N ALA A 99 -12.16 -1.75 -4.17
CA ALA A 99 -13.13 -0.92 -4.89
C ALA A 99 -13.40 -1.46 -6.31
N TRP A 100 -12.35 -1.89 -7.02
CA TRP A 100 -12.50 -2.59 -8.30
C TRP A 100 -13.29 -3.89 -8.14
N ALA A 101 -12.97 -4.70 -7.14
CA ALA A 101 -13.66 -5.97 -6.90
C ALA A 101 -15.14 -5.77 -6.59
N GLN A 102 -15.49 -4.76 -5.79
CA GLN A 102 -16.87 -4.35 -5.53
C GLN A 102 -17.59 -3.93 -6.81
N GLY A 103 -16.97 -3.08 -7.63
CA GLY A 103 -17.53 -2.64 -8.91
C GLY A 103 -17.71 -3.78 -9.92
N ALA A 104 -16.87 -4.82 -9.85
CA ALA A 104 -16.98 -6.02 -10.66
C ALA A 104 -17.96 -7.09 -10.10
N GLY A 105 -18.61 -6.83 -8.96
CA GLY A 105 -19.50 -7.78 -8.29
C GLY A 105 -18.79 -8.99 -7.67
N LEU A 106 -17.46 -8.91 -7.49
CA LEU A 106 -16.60 -9.98 -6.94
C LEU A 106 -16.41 -9.87 -5.42
N TYR A 107 -16.80 -8.73 -4.83
CA TYR A 107 -16.73 -8.48 -3.40
C TYR A 107 -17.97 -7.70 -2.95
N ALA A 108 -18.40 -7.89 -1.71
CA ALA A 108 -19.62 -7.27 -1.19
C ALA A 108 -19.55 -5.73 -1.28
N ALA A 109 -20.60 -5.12 -1.82
CA ALA A 109 -20.74 -3.67 -1.86
C ALA A 109 -20.87 -3.11 -0.43
N GLY A 110 -20.31 -1.92 -0.19
CA GLY A 110 -20.34 -1.25 1.11
C GLY A 110 -18.95 -0.92 1.63
N ASP A 111 -18.72 -1.17 2.92
CA ASP A 111 -17.46 -0.82 3.58
C ASP A 111 -16.28 -1.59 2.99
N ASN A 112 -15.28 -0.84 2.54
CA ASN A 112 -14.09 -1.40 1.92
C ASN A 112 -13.10 -1.86 3.02
N PRO A 113 -12.69 -3.13 3.05
CA PRO A 113 -11.91 -3.69 4.16
C PRO A 113 -10.53 -3.06 4.31
N ALA A 114 -10.00 -2.41 3.26
CA ALA A 114 -8.72 -1.69 3.32
C ALA A 114 -8.87 -0.21 3.65
N SER A 115 -10.08 0.34 3.69
CA SER A 115 -10.28 1.78 3.92
C SER A 115 -9.98 2.17 5.37
N GLY A 116 -9.27 3.28 5.56
CA GLY A 116 -9.05 3.90 6.87
C GLY A 116 -8.17 3.13 7.85
N GLN A 117 -7.46 2.08 7.41
CA GLN A 117 -6.59 1.28 8.28
C GLN A 117 -5.35 2.05 8.76
N ILE A 118 -4.77 2.91 7.90
CA ILE A 118 -3.59 3.71 8.23
C ILE A 118 -3.94 5.20 8.15
N GLN A 119 -3.71 5.92 9.24
CA GLN A 119 -3.87 7.37 9.27
C GLN A 119 -2.51 8.06 9.13
N TYR A 120 -2.25 8.65 7.96
CA TYR A 120 -1.08 9.49 7.75
C TYR A 120 -1.46 10.97 7.87
N GLY A 121 -1.44 11.47 9.10
CA GLY A 121 -1.98 12.77 9.48
C GLY A 121 -1.14 13.98 9.06
N ALA A 122 -1.74 15.17 9.14
CA ALA A 122 -1.11 16.44 8.75
C ALA A 122 0.18 16.75 9.53
N ARG A 123 0.22 16.41 10.84
CA ARG A 123 1.42 16.59 11.68
C ARG A 123 2.62 15.81 11.14
N GLU A 124 2.41 14.55 10.79
CA GLU A 124 3.47 13.66 10.30
C GLU A 124 3.90 14.04 8.88
N LYS A 125 2.96 14.49 8.04
CA LYS A 125 3.27 15.12 6.74
C LYS A 125 4.14 16.37 6.90
N ARG A 126 3.84 17.23 7.88
CA ARG A 126 4.66 18.42 8.19
C ARG A 126 6.05 18.04 8.68
N HIS A 127 6.15 17.09 9.61
CA HIS A 127 7.45 16.63 10.12
C HIS A 127 8.33 16.07 8.99
N ARG A 128 7.77 15.25 8.09
CA ARG A 128 8.50 14.76 6.92
C ARG A 128 8.99 15.88 6.00
N ARG A 129 8.18 16.92 5.78
CA ARG A 129 8.59 18.09 4.97
C ARG A 129 9.72 18.87 5.64
N ALA A 130 9.73 18.92 6.97
CA ALA A 130 10.78 19.57 7.74
C ALA A 130 12.13 18.83 7.66
N LEU A 131 12.12 17.50 7.51
CA LEU A 131 13.30 16.69 7.15
C LEU A 131 13.76 16.90 5.70
N GLY A 132 13.40 18.04 5.10
CA GLY A 132 13.54 18.31 3.68
C GLY A 132 14.99 18.38 3.20
N TRP A 133 15.11 18.82 1.96
CA TRP A 133 16.41 18.99 1.33
C TRP A 133 17.13 20.23 1.91
N ARG A 134 18.42 20.07 2.19
CA ARG A 134 19.35 21.18 2.46
C ARG A 134 20.51 21.06 1.46
N ALA A 135 20.95 22.19 0.92
CA ALA A 135 22.18 22.23 0.15
C ALA A 135 23.38 21.86 1.05
N LEU A 136 24.24 20.97 0.57
CA LEU A 136 25.51 20.71 1.23
C LEU A 136 26.35 22.00 1.22
N THR A 137 27.04 22.28 2.31
CA THR A 137 27.99 23.40 2.37
C THR A 137 29.24 23.07 1.56
N GLY A 138 30.02 24.08 1.20
CA GLY A 138 31.30 23.86 0.50
C GLY A 138 32.25 22.93 1.28
N ASP A 139 32.24 23.01 2.63
CA ASP A 139 33.03 22.11 3.48
C ASP A 139 32.50 20.67 3.46
N GLU A 140 31.19 20.47 3.48
CA GLU A 140 30.58 19.14 3.41
C GLU A 140 30.83 18.49 2.05
N VAL A 141 30.74 19.27 0.96
CA VAL A 141 31.10 18.81 -0.38
C VAL A 141 32.58 18.41 -0.43
N ARG A 142 33.48 19.24 0.10
CA ARG A 142 34.91 18.90 0.19
C ARG A 142 35.16 17.63 1.02
N ALA A 143 34.46 17.46 2.14
CA ALA A 143 34.57 16.27 2.98
C ALA A 143 34.09 15.00 2.26
N LEU A 144 33.03 15.10 1.44
CA LEU A 144 32.54 14.01 0.60
C LEU A 144 33.58 13.54 -0.44
N TYR A 145 34.36 14.47 -0.99
CA TYR A 145 35.42 14.20 -1.98
C TYR A 145 36.83 14.09 -1.38
N ALA A 146 36.96 14.07 -0.05
CA ALA A 146 38.25 13.86 0.59
C ALA A 146 38.80 12.46 0.26
N PRO A 147 40.13 12.29 0.15
CA PRO A 147 40.75 11.00 -0.19
C PRO A 147 40.29 9.86 0.73
N ASP A 148 40.14 10.15 2.02
CA ASP A 148 39.69 9.17 3.03
C ASP A 148 38.24 8.72 2.78
N SER A 149 37.37 9.64 2.38
CA SER A 149 35.96 9.34 2.02
C SER A 149 35.87 8.53 0.73
N LEU A 150 36.70 8.84 -0.27
CA LEU A 150 36.76 8.09 -1.52
C LEU A 150 37.36 6.68 -1.34
N ALA A 151 38.27 6.51 -0.38
CA ALA A 151 38.83 5.20 -0.03
C ALA A 151 37.76 4.22 0.48
N LEU A 152 36.71 4.72 1.14
CA LEU A 152 35.56 3.93 1.61
C LEU A 152 34.63 3.47 0.48
N VAL A 153 34.71 4.09 -0.71
CA VAL A 153 33.88 3.71 -1.86
C VAL A 153 34.44 2.41 -2.47
N PRO A 154 33.68 1.29 -2.48
CA PRO A 154 34.23 -0.04 -2.76
C PRO A 154 34.68 -0.28 -4.21
N SER A 155 34.18 0.48 -5.19
CA SER A 155 34.50 0.24 -6.61
C SER A 155 34.99 1.50 -7.31
N LEU A 156 35.97 1.32 -8.21
CA LEU A 156 36.55 2.40 -9.00
C LEU A 156 35.52 3.05 -9.94
N ALA A 157 34.61 2.26 -10.52
CA ALA A 157 33.54 2.78 -11.37
C ALA A 157 32.58 3.71 -10.60
N VAL A 158 32.28 3.38 -9.34
CA VAL A 158 31.46 4.26 -8.49
C VAL A 158 32.24 5.52 -8.12
N ARG A 159 33.55 5.44 -7.87
CA ARG A 159 34.40 6.62 -7.61
C ARG A 159 34.41 7.61 -8.79
N TRP A 160 34.47 7.12 -10.02
CA TRP A 160 34.42 7.97 -11.22
C TRP A 160 33.03 8.56 -11.49
N GLY A 161 31.95 7.95 -10.99
CA GLY A 161 30.60 8.50 -11.13
C GLY A 161 30.30 9.67 -10.19
N VAL A 162 31.18 9.96 -9.23
CA VAL A 162 31.04 11.06 -8.27
C VAL A 162 31.93 12.26 -8.61
N LEU A 163 32.99 12.08 -9.42
CA LEU A 163 33.90 13.15 -9.87
C LEU A 163 33.41 13.81 -11.16
#